data_AF-A0A6H1NJL7-F1
#
_entry.id   AF-A0A6H1NJL7-F1
#
_cell.length_a   1.000
_cell.length_b   1.000
_cell.length_c   1.000
_cell.angle_alpha   90.00
_cell.angle_beta   90.00
_cell.angle_gamma   90.00
#
_symmetry.space_group_name_H-M   'P 1'
#
loop_
_entity.id
_entity.type
_entity.pdbx_description
1 polymer ?
#
loop_
_entity_poly.entity_id
_entity_poly.type
_entity_poly.pdbx_seq_one_letter_code
_entity_poly.pdbx_strand_id
1 'polypeptide(L)'
;MGPYGRVLALSVDTSGDPAFTTLLRRVRAADLAAYRTGAAALARPGGIALSVLADSGEAYEAAGLSVRAAPPLLPLRAAALGLILTERHTPVSAPAGIAVTAAYQYDAVGETAAAHLTGQLTALLGAALDAPAAALVELGGGTRLPLAPAGTGAGAGEHAVPPRPL
;
A
#
# COMPACT_ATOMS: atom_id res chain seq x y z
N MET A 1 11.44 18.26 16.53
CA MET A 1 11.37 16.78 16.54
C MET A 1 11.76 16.29 15.15
N GLY A 2 12.78 15.43 15.05
CA GLY A 2 13.26 14.86 13.77
C GLY A 2 12.48 13.61 13.36
N PRO A 3 12.67 13.08 12.14
CA PRO A 3 11.94 11.91 11.69
C PRO A 3 12.45 10.65 12.40
N TYR A 4 11.60 10.03 13.23
CA TYR A 4 11.88 8.73 13.88
C TYR A 4 11.35 7.54 13.06
N GLY A 5 10.91 7.76 11.82
CA GLY A 5 10.41 6.71 10.94
C GLY A 5 11.53 5.97 10.22
N ARG A 6 11.55 4.63 10.32
CA ARG A 6 12.41 3.77 9.50
C ARG A 6 11.55 3.00 8.50
N VAL A 7 11.86 3.15 7.20
CA VAL A 7 11.27 2.32 6.14
C VAL A 7 12.21 1.14 5.89
N LEU A 8 11.72 -0.08 6.10
CA LEU A 8 12.48 -1.32 5.90
C LEU A 8 12.23 -1.87 4.49
N ALA A 9 13.27 -2.34 3.81
CA ALA A 9 13.07 -3.12 2.60
C ALA A 9 12.77 -4.57 2.97
N LEU A 10 11.53 -5.00 2.79
CA LEU A 10 11.16 -6.42 2.88
C LEU A 10 11.22 -7.02 1.47
N SER A 11 12.31 -7.71 1.15
CA SER A 11 12.39 -8.54 -0.04
C SER A 11 11.89 -9.94 0.31
N VAL A 12 10.82 -10.36 -0.35
CA VAL A 12 10.20 -11.68 -0.13
C VAL A 12 10.22 -12.44 -1.45
N ASP A 13 10.68 -13.68 -1.40
CA ASP A 13 10.71 -14.55 -2.56
C ASP A 13 9.31 -15.01 -2.96
N THR A 14 8.87 -14.60 -4.14
CA THR A 14 7.62 -15.00 -4.80
C THR A 14 7.82 -16.15 -5.79
N SER A 15 9.02 -16.75 -5.86
CA SER A 15 9.29 -17.89 -6.72
C SER A 15 8.40 -19.10 -6.38
N GLY A 16 8.12 -19.90 -7.41
CA GLY A 16 7.31 -21.11 -7.31
C GLY A 16 5.79 -20.88 -7.26
N ASP A 17 5.32 -19.66 -7.58
CA ASP A 17 3.90 -19.29 -7.60
C ASP A 17 3.14 -19.69 -6.31
N PRO A 18 3.57 -19.18 -5.14
CA PRO A 18 3.02 -19.62 -3.87
C PRO A 18 1.55 -19.18 -3.73
N ALA A 19 0.78 -19.95 -2.96
CA ALA A 19 -0.51 -19.47 -2.48
C ALA A 19 -0.36 -18.15 -1.70
N PHE A 20 -1.38 -17.28 -1.73
CA PHE A 20 -1.34 -15.98 -1.04
C PHE A 20 -1.03 -16.11 0.46
N THR A 21 -1.64 -17.07 1.15
CA THR A 21 -1.32 -17.39 2.56
C THR A 21 0.12 -17.83 2.79
N THR A 22 0.73 -18.53 1.83
CA THR A 22 2.14 -18.91 1.91
C THR A 22 3.05 -17.70 1.72
N LEU A 23 2.70 -16.80 0.80
CA LEU A 23 3.38 -15.52 0.66
C LEU A 23 3.32 -14.72 1.97
N LEU A 24 2.13 -14.57 2.59
CA LEU A 24 1.97 -13.86 3.86
C LEU A 24 2.84 -14.44 4.98
N ARG A 25 2.97 -15.76 5.08
CA ARG A 25 3.89 -16.38 6.05
C ARG A 25 5.35 -16.02 5.79
N ARG A 26 5.77 -16.00 4.52
CA ARG A 26 7.14 -15.59 4.14
C ARG A 26 7.38 -14.11 4.47
N VAL A 27 6.42 -13.23 4.18
CA VAL A 27 6.46 -11.80 4.53
C VAL A 27 6.59 -11.63 6.05
N ARG A 28 5.74 -12.29 6.84
CA ARG A 28 5.78 -12.22 8.30
C ARG A 28 7.13 -12.69 8.86
N ALA A 29 7.70 -13.75 8.31
CA ALA A 29 9.00 -14.25 8.75
C ALA A 29 10.12 -13.24 8.46
N ALA A 30 10.12 -12.64 7.26
CA ALA A 30 11.08 -11.62 6.87
C ALA A 30 10.95 -10.35 7.73
N ASP A 31 9.73 -9.90 7.99
CA ASP A 31 9.44 -8.73 8.83
C ASP A 31 9.92 -8.93 10.28
N LEU A 32 9.58 -10.07 10.89
CA LEU A 32 10.04 -10.38 12.26
C LEU A 32 11.56 -10.52 12.35
N ALA A 33 12.22 -11.06 11.31
CA ALA A 33 13.68 -11.13 11.26
C ALA A 33 14.31 -9.74 11.15
N ALA A 34 13.74 -8.87 10.30
CA ALA A 34 14.17 -7.49 10.14
C ALA A 34 14.00 -6.68 11.43
N TYR A 35 12.87 -6.85 12.13
CA TYR A 35 12.60 -6.22 13.41
C TYR A 35 13.61 -6.63 14.49
N ARG A 36 13.88 -7.93 14.64
CA ARG A 36 14.74 -8.46 15.71
C ARG A 36 16.22 -8.12 15.53
N THR A 37 16.70 -8.15 14.29
CA THR A 37 18.13 -7.95 14.01
C THR A 37 18.49 -6.48 13.85
N GLY A 38 17.49 -5.61 13.62
CA GLY A 38 17.72 -4.23 13.23
C GLY A 38 18.41 -4.08 11.88
N ALA A 39 18.74 -5.16 11.18
CA ALA A 39 19.64 -5.19 10.02
C ALA A 39 18.90 -5.34 8.67
N ALA A 40 17.65 -4.87 8.57
CA ALA A 40 17.00 -4.79 7.28
C ALA A 40 17.76 -3.81 6.37
N ALA A 41 18.08 -4.25 5.15
CA ALA A 41 18.63 -3.38 4.14
C ALA A 41 17.69 -2.19 3.90
N LEU A 42 18.27 -1.03 3.65
CA LEU A 42 17.50 0.12 3.17
C LEU A 42 16.99 -0.18 1.76
N ALA A 43 15.80 0.32 1.45
CA ALA A 43 15.23 0.18 0.11
C ALA A 43 16.17 0.82 -0.92
N ARG A 44 16.43 0.11 -2.02
CA ARG A 44 17.21 0.66 -3.14
C ARG A 44 16.39 1.77 -3.82
N PRO A 45 17.04 2.85 -4.27
CA PRO A 45 16.39 3.90 -5.06
C PRO A 45 15.64 3.33 -6.28
N GLY A 46 14.45 3.86 -6.56
CA GLY A 46 13.71 3.59 -7.80
C GLY A 46 12.79 2.36 -7.78
N GLY A 47 12.66 1.68 -6.63
CA GLY A 47 11.74 0.56 -6.47
C GLY A 47 10.27 0.96 -6.22
N ILE A 48 9.43 -0.04 -6.00
CA ILE A 48 8.09 0.11 -5.43
C ILE A 48 8.18 -0.04 -3.92
N ALA A 49 7.64 0.91 -3.16
CA ALA A 49 7.50 0.83 -1.72
C ALA A 49 6.03 0.57 -1.35
N LEU A 50 5.81 -0.28 -0.35
CA LEU A 50 4.51 -0.49 0.27
C LEU A 50 4.57 0.06 1.70
N SER A 51 3.60 0.88 2.08
CA SER A 51 3.47 1.43 3.44
C SER A 51 2.07 1.19 3.98
N VAL A 52 1.96 0.95 5.28
CA VAL A 52 0.68 0.81 5.97
C VAL A 52 0.55 1.92 7.01
N LEU A 53 -0.59 2.60 6.99
CA LEU A 53 -0.97 3.66 7.91
C LEU A 53 -2.30 3.29 8.56
N ALA A 54 -2.51 3.75 9.79
CA ALA A 54 -3.82 3.70 10.44
C ALA A 54 -4.42 5.11 10.44
N ASP A 55 -5.68 5.21 10.02
CA ASP A 55 -6.54 6.40 10.18
C ASP A 55 -7.60 6.07 11.23
N SER A 56 -7.45 6.68 12.40
CA SER A 56 -8.40 6.54 13.51
C SER A 56 -9.70 7.33 13.31
N GLY A 57 -9.75 8.22 12.31
CA GLY A 57 -10.90 9.09 12.08
C GLY A 57 -11.17 10.08 13.22
N GLU A 58 -10.23 10.23 14.17
CA GLU A 58 -10.41 11.09 15.33
C GLU A 58 -10.47 12.57 14.94
N ALA A 59 -11.50 13.25 15.43
CA ALA A 59 -11.59 14.70 15.43
C ALA A 59 -11.30 15.20 16.85
N TYR A 60 -10.52 16.28 16.94
CA TYR A 60 -10.15 16.92 18.18
C TYR A 60 -10.78 18.30 18.25
N GLU A 61 -11.32 18.67 19.40
CA GLU A 61 -11.80 20.03 19.64
C GLU A 61 -10.64 20.92 20.10
N ALA A 62 -10.39 22.00 19.37
CA ALA A 62 -9.36 22.97 19.69
C ALA A 62 -9.84 24.38 19.36
N ALA A 63 -9.81 25.29 20.35
CA ALA A 63 -10.23 26.69 20.18
C ALA A 63 -11.65 26.86 19.61
N GLY A 64 -12.58 25.94 19.92
CA GLY A 64 -13.96 25.95 19.42
C GLY A 64 -14.10 25.47 17.96
N LEU A 65 -13.07 24.84 17.42
CA LEU A 65 -13.06 24.22 16.09
C LEU A 65 -12.88 22.71 16.21
N SER A 66 -13.61 21.99 15.36
CA SER A 66 -13.37 20.57 15.16
C SER A 66 -12.23 20.38 14.16
N VAL A 67 -11.15 19.74 14.60
CA VAL A 67 -9.91 19.54 13.83
C VAL A 67 -9.71 18.07 13.51
N ARG A 68 -9.51 17.75 12.23
CA ARG A 68 -9.16 16.39 11.79
C ARG A 68 -7.76 16.38 11.19
N ALA A 69 -6.97 15.36 11.54
CA ALA A 69 -5.68 15.16 10.90
C ALA A 69 -5.86 14.85 9.41
N ALA A 70 -5.21 15.63 8.55
CA ALA A 70 -5.10 15.29 7.14
C ALA A 70 -4.18 14.06 6.99
N PRO A 71 -4.44 13.15 6.04
CA PRO A 71 -3.55 12.04 5.76
C PRO A 71 -2.12 12.54 5.46
N PRO A 72 -1.07 11.92 6.04
CA PRO A 72 0.29 12.37 5.82
C PRO A 72 0.73 12.06 4.39
N LEU A 73 1.34 13.04 3.73
CA LEU A 73 2.06 12.82 2.49
C LEU A 73 3.42 12.18 2.81
N LEU A 74 3.54 10.87 2.58
CA LEU A 74 4.79 10.15 2.80
C LEU A 74 5.82 10.50 1.71
N PRO A 75 7.06 10.89 2.08
CA PRO A 75 8.06 11.24 1.10
C PRO A 75 8.51 10.02 0.28
N LEU A 76 8.46 10.14 -1.04
CA LEU A 76 8.92 9.12 -2.00
C LEU A 76 10.44 8.99 -2.12
N ARG A 77 11.25 9.55 -1.21
CA ARG A 77 12.68 9.84 -1.47
C ARG A 77 13.54 8.64 -1.92
N ALA A 78 13.09 7.40 -1.68
CA ALA A 78 13.75 6.19 -2.17
C ALA A 78 12.96 5.39 -3.23
N ALA A 79 11.70 5.69 -3.51
CA ALA A 79 10.83 4.88 -4.37
C ALA A 79 10.34 5.67 -5.60
N ALA A 80 10.29 5.01 -6.76
CA ALA A 80 9.66 5.58 -7.95
C ALA A 80 8.13 5.56 -7.82
N LEU A 81 7.59 4.56 -7.09
CA LEU A 81 6.19 4.40 -6.74
C LEU A 81 6.06 3.98 -5.27
N GLY A 82 5.25 4.70 -4.49
CA GLY A 82 4.84 4.34 -3.15
C GLY A 82 3.36 4.02 -3.12
N LEU A 83 3.02 2.78 -2.78
CA LEU A 83 1.65 2.34 -2.51
C LEU A 83 1.40 2.41 -1.01
N ILE A 84 0.36 3.13 -0.61
CA ILE A 84 0.07 3.45 0.78
C ILE A 84 -1.31 2.89 1.11
N LEU A 85 -1.35 1.90 1.98
CA LEU A 85 -2.56 1.29 2.52
C LEU A 85 -2.93 2.03 3.80
N THR A 86 -4.07 2.69 3.80
CA THR A 86 -4.59 3.38 4.98
C THR A 86 -5.75 2.57 5.55
N GLU A 87 -5.52 1.93 6.69
CA GLU A 87 -6.53 1.20 7.46
C GLU A 87 -7.44 2.21 8.16
N ARG A 88 -8.71 2.22 7.77
CA ARG A 88 -9.72 3.09 8.37
C ARG A 88 -10.39 2.36 9.50
N HIS A 89 -10.57 3.04 10.61
CA HIS A 89 -11.34 2.55 11.75
C HIS A 89 -12.52 3.46 12.02
N THR A 90 -13.61 2.89 12.54
CA THR A 90 -14.70 3.70 13.10
C THR A 90 -14.22 4.37 14.40
N PRO A 91 -14.92 5.40 14.91
CA PRO A 91 -14.62 6.00 16.21
C PRO A 91 -14.66 5.01 17.40
N VAL A 92 -15.22 3.81 17.21
CA VAL A 92 -15.29 2.73 18.20
C VAL A 92 -14.27 1.62 17.86
N SER A 93 -13.25 1.94 17.05
CA SER A 93 -12.15 1.05 16.63
C SER A 93 -12.57 -0.20 15.84
N ALA A 94 -13.76 -0.21 15.22
CA ALA A 94 -14.14 -1.28 14.31
C ALA A 94 -13.46 -1.07 12.94
N PRO A 95 -13.00 -2.13 12.25
CA PRO A 95 -12.44 -2.00 10.90
C PRO A 95 -13.46 -1.40 9.92
N ALA A 96 -13.08 -0.34 9.21
CA ALA A 96 -13.90 0.38 8.24
C ALA A 96 -13.32 0.29 6.81
N GLY A 97 -12.49 -0.73 6.55
CA GLY A 97 -11.86 -1.01 5.27
C GLY A 97 -10.49 -0.36 5.11
N ILE A 98 -9.90 -0.54 3.92
CA ILE A 98 -8.56 -0.08 3.58
C ILE A 98 -8.67 0.81 2.35
N ALA A 99 -8.07 2.01 2.40
CA ALA A 99 -7.87 2.85 1.22
C ALA A 99 -6.47 2.56 0.64
N VAL A 100 -6.35 2.44 -0.68
CA VAL A 100 -5.05 2.36 -1.34
C VAL A 100 -4.82 3.66 -2.10
N THR A 101 -3.71 4.33 -1.79
CA THR A 101 -3.29 5.54 -2.49
C THR A 101 -1.89 5.35 -3.06
N ALA A 102 -1.60 6.04 -4.17
CA ALA A 102 -0.29 6.00 -4.80
C ALA A 102 0.34 7.39 -4.80
N ALA A 103 1.59 7.44 -4.36
CA ALA A 103 2.49 8.55 -4.63
C ALA A 103 3.53 8.05 -5.65
N TYR A 104 3.81 8.82 -6.69
CA TYR A 104 4.72 8.39 -7.76
C TYR A 104 5.56 9.53 -8.32
N GLN A 105 6.70 9.18 -8.92
CA GLN A 105 7.51 10.10 -9.71
C GLN A 105 6.93 10.17 -11.12
N TYR A 106 6.53 11.38 -11.54
CA TYR A 106 5.88 11.57 -12.83
C TYR A 106 6.78 11.14 -14.00
N ASP A 107 8.06 11.53 -13.99
CA ASP A 107 9.01 11.23 -15.09
C ASP A 107 9.40 9.75 -15.18
N ALA A 108 9.28 8.98 -14.09
CA ALA A 108 9.70 7.58 -14.03
C ALA A 108 8.54 6.59 -14.17
N VAL A 109 7.36 6.94 -13.65
CA VAL A 109 6.19 6.05 -13.55
C VAL A 109 5.00 6.63 -14.32
N GLY A 110 4.69 7.90 -14.08
CA GLY A 110 3.51 8.55 -14.65
C GLY A 110 2.19 8.10 -14.03
N GLU A 111 1.14 8.90 -14.25
CA GLU A 111 -0.18 8.73 -13.62
C GLU A 111 -0.86 7.42 -14.04
N THR A 112 -0.87 7.12 -15.34
CA THR A 112 -1.51 5.91 -15.88
C THR A 112 -0.92 4.64 -15.30
N ALA A 113 0.41 4.60 -15.09
CA ALA A 113 1.07 3.42 -14.52
C ALA A 113 0.76 3.28 -13.04
N ALA A 114 0.82 4.39 -12.31
CA ALA A 114 0.48 4.40 -10.89
C ALA A 114 -0.97 3.95 -10.67
N ALA A 115 -1.93 4.47 -11.46
CA ALA A 115 -3.33 4.07 -11.39
C ALA A 115 -3.52 2.58 -11.71
N HIS A 116 -2.89 2.09 -12.78
CA HIS A 116 -2.97 0.68 -13.18
C HIS A 116 -2.41 -0.25 -12.09
N LEU A 117 -1.23 0.04 -11.56
CA LEU A 117 -0.59 -0.77 -10.50
C LEU A 117 -1.40 -0.74 -9.20
N THR A 118 -2.00 0.41 -8.86
CA THR A 118 -2.90 0.55 -7.71
C THR A 118 -4.16 -0.29 -7.89
N GLY A 119 -4.75 -0.26 -9.08
CA GLY A 119 -5.90 -1.08 -9.43
C GLY A 119 -5.58 -2.57 -9.37
N GLN A 120 -4.43 -2.98 -9.92
CA GLN A 120 -3.98 -4.38 -9.86
C GLN A 120 -3.78 -4.87 -8.43
N LEU A 121 -3.14 -4.07 -7.56
CA LEU A 121 -3.01 -4.43 -6.15
C LEU A 121 -4.37 -4.56 -5.47
N THR A 122 -5.28 -3.62 -5.73
CA THR A 122 -6.63 -3.61 -5.16
C THR A 122 -7.43 -4.85 -5.58
N ALA A 123 -7.38 -5.20 -6.86
CA ALA A 123 -8.03 -6.39 -7.40
C ALA A 123 -7.43 -7.68 -6.83
N LEU A 124 -6.11 -7.76 -6.73
CA LEU A 124 -5.42 -8.92 -6.14
C LEU A 124 -5.82 -9.11 -4.67
N LEU A 125 -5.87 -8.02 -3.88
CA LEU A 125 -6.31 -8.08 -2.48
C LEU A 125 -7.78 -8.51 -2.39
N GLY A 126 -8.65 -8.01 -3.28
CA GLY A 126 -10.04 -8.44 -3.37
C GLY A 126 -10.17 -9.93 -3.67
N ALA A 127 -9.46 -10.44 -4.68
CA ALA A 127 -9.47 -11.85 -5.03
C ALA A 127 -8.91 -12.75 -3.91
N ALA A 128 -7.88 -12.28 -3.20
CA ALA A 128 -7.29 -13.01 -2.08
C ALA A 128 -8.23 -13.13 -0.87
N LEU A 129 -9.20 -12.22 -0.71
CA LEU A 129 -10.23 -12.34 0.32
C LEU A 129 -11.17 -13.52 0.03
N ASP A 130 -11.52 -13.74 -1.24
CA ASP A 130 -12.41 -14.82 -1.65
C ASP A 130 -11.67 -16.17 -1.75
N ALA A 131 -10.40 -16.16 -2.17
CA ALA A 131 -9.59 -17.35 -2.41
C ALA A 131 -8.16 -17.26 -1.82
N PRO A 132 -7.99 -17.22 -0.49
CA PRO A 132 -6.68 -17.02 0.15
C PRO A 132 -5.68 -18.17 -0.05
N ALA A 133 -6.17 -19.34 -0.48
CA ALA A 133 -5.35 -20.51 -0.80
C ALA A 133 -4.94 -20.56 -2.29
N ALA A 134 -5.46 -19.67 -3.14
CA ALA A 134 -5.13 -19.62 -4.56
C ALA A 134 -3.71 -19.08 -4.81
N ALA A 135 -3.14 -19.48 -5.94
CA ALA A 135 -1.81 -19.08 -6.37
C ALA A 135 -1.79 -17.61 -6.84
N LEU A 136 -0.63 -16.95 -6.78
CA LEU A 136 -0.53 -15.53 -7.13
C LEU A 136 -0.89 -15.25 -8.59
N VAL A 137 -0.54 -16.15 -9.51
CA VAL A 137 -0.88 -16.01 -10.93
C VAL A 137 -2.39 -16.07 -11.16
N GLU A 138 -3.10 -16.93 -10.43
CA GLU A 138 -4.57 -17.06 -10.52
C GLU A 138 -5.25 -15.80 -9.99
N LEU A 139 -4.74 -15.23 -8.89
CA LEU A 139 -5.24 -13.99 -8.30
C LEU A 139 -4.93 -12.75 -9.15
N GLY A 140 -3.79 -12.76 -9.86
CA GLY A 140 -3.28 -11.63 -10.64
C GLY A 140 -3.95 -11.42 -11.99
N GLY A 141 -4.86 -12.32 -12.42
CA GLY A 141 -5.73 -12.10 -13.57
C GLY A 141 -5.01 -11.71 -14.87
N GLY A 142 -3.97 -12.44 -15.28
CA GLY A 142 -3.46 -12.63 -16.65
C GLY A 142 -3.16 -11.44 -17.59
N THR A 143 -3.52 -10.21 -17.28
CA THR A 143 -3.59 -9.12 -18.28
C THR A 143 -2.52 -8.08 -17.99
N ARG A 144 -1.36 -8.23 -18.64
CA ARG A 144 -0.38 -7.15 -18.80
C ARG A 144 -0.86 -6.26 -19.94
N LEU A 145 -1.61 -5.20 -19.63
CA LEU A 145 -1.94 -4.19 -20.65
C LEU A 145 -0.73 -3.29 -20.92
N PRO A 146 -0.37 -2.99 -22.18
CA PRO A 146 0.69 -2.03 -22.48
C PRO A 146 0.28 -0.63 -22.02
N LEU A 147 1.19 0.06 -21.33
CA LEU A 147 0.96 1.39 -20.82
C LEU A 147 1.23 2.43 -21.90
N ALA A 148 0.21 3.17 -22.35
CA ALA A 148 0.36 4.29 -23.27
C ALA A 148 0.71 5.59 -22.51
N PRO A 149 1.58 6.47 -23.05
CA PRO A 149 2.01 7.67 -22.34
C PRO A 149 0.90 8.74 -22.38
N ALA A 150 0.56 9.33 -21.22
CA ALA A 150 -0.37 10.45 -21.17
C ALA A 150 0.09 11.54 -20.16
N GLY A 151 0.27 12.75 -20.72
CA GLY A 151 -0.31 14.02 -20.28
C GLY A 151 -0.02 14.52 -18.86
N THR A 152 0.66 15.66 -18.77
CA THR A 152 1.08 16.32 -17.53
C THR A 152 -0.10 16.75 -16.67
N GLY A 153 -0.27 16.09 -15.52
CA GLY A 153 -1.26 16.44 -14.50
C GLY A 153 -0.93 15.74 -13.18
N ALA A 154 -0.91 16.49 -12.07
CA ALA A 154 -0.74 15.94 -10.74
C ALA A 154 -2.12 15.54 -10.19
N GLY A 155 -2.54 14.30 -10.46
CA GLY A 155 -3.80 13.73 -9.95
C GLY A 155 -3.59 12.85 -8.72
N ALA A 156 -4.27 13.16 -7.61
CA ALA A 156 -4.45 12.26 -6.47
C ALA A 156 -5.71 11.42 -6.72
N GLY A 157 -5.55 10.18 -7.17
CA GLY A 157 -6.66 9.23 -7.33
C GLY A 157 -6.89 8.44 -6.04
N GLU A 158 -8.05 8.61 -5.42
CA GLU A 158 -8.50 7.77 -4.30
C GLU A 158 -9.30 6.58 -4.86
N HIS A 159 -8.85 5.36 -4.59
CA HIS A 159 -9.64 4.14 -4.81
C HIS A 159 -9.93 3.47 -3.46
N ALA A 160 -11.21 3.46 -3.09
CA ALA A 160 -11.70 2.84 -1.87
C ALA A 160 -12.26 1.44 -2.17
N VAL A 161 -11.84 0.44 -1.40
CA VAL A 161 -12.52 -0.86 -1.34
C VAL A 161 -13.64 -0.76 -0.29
N PRO A 162 -14.92 -0.98 -0.65
CA PRO A 162 -16.02 -0.90 0.30
C PRO A 162 -16.05 -2.13 1.23
N PRO A 163 -16.44 -1.97 2.51
CA PRO A 163 -16.73 -3.11 3.37
C PRO A 163 -18.05 -3.79 2.95
N ARG A 164 -18.13 -5.13 3.05
CA ARG A 164 -19.39 -5.86 2.89
C ARG A 164 -20.21 -5.82 4.19
N PRO A 165 -21.55 -5.71 4.10
CA PRO A 165 -22.43 -5.98 5.24
C PRO A 165 -22.46 -7.49 5.53
N LEU A 166 -22.67 -7.82 6.81
CA LEU A 166 -22.90 -9.17 7.33
C LEU A 166 -24.12 -9.85 6.70
#